data_AF-A0A2V7XCL8-F1
#
_entry.id   AF-A0A2V7XCL8-F1
#
_cell.length_a   1.000
_cell.length_b   1.000
_cell.length_c   1.000
_cell.angle_alpha   90.00
_cell.angle_beta   90.00
_cell.angle_gamma   90.00
#
_symmetry.space_group_name_H-M   'P 1'
#
loop_
_entity.id
_entity.type
_entity.pdbx_description
1 polymer ?
#
loop_
_entity_poly.entity_id
_entity_poly.type
_entity_poly.pdbx_seq_one_letter_code
_entity_poly.pdbx_strand_id
1 'polypeptide(L)'
;MDQYRLNSLQIISCLAFVAIATSSNCWAQEVASLDLTKMVMRRDLRRPAGIRQGPAVFADFHCANTTRKTGVLHTEIESLDRQRYMAGDWLRFEITIKNVGSIPLRIPFSPDLADLQPEDAAQKFAYSALQVSLWAAAGNDPHKVGLNIVRLYGAEDHANTMVTLSPGEWVRIAGRDKIHFPPDQTTVDLIHAGAFDRAYPQVAVYRSETSLTPTSSATDSHEICIQQTRGKGFPITLATEQ
;
A
#
# COMPACT_ATOMS: atom_id res chain seq x y z
N MET A 1 -7.02 -70.56 60.84
CA MET A 1 -5.72 -70.09 60.35
C MET A 1 -5.68 -70.30 58.85
N ASP A 2 -5.90 -69.20 58.14
CA ASP A 2 -5.62 -68.85 56.75
C ASP A 2 -5.71 -69.90 55.64
N GLN A 3 -6.75 -69.73 54.83
CA GLN A 3 -6.74 -69.98 53.38
C GLN A 3 -7.91 -69.21 52.74
N TYR A 4 -7.64 -68.38 51.72
CA TYR A 4 -8.26 -68.43 50.38
C TYR A 4 -7.78 -67.29 49.46
N ARG A 5 -7.72 -67.65 48.16
CA ARG A 5 -7.28 -66.91 46.97
C ARG A 5 -8.25 -65.79 46.53
N LEU A 6 -7.79 -64.91 45.61
CA LEU A 6 -8.42 -64.43 44.34
C LEU A 6 -7.92 -63.00 44.04
N ASN A 7 -7.15 -62.77 42.96
CA ASN A 7 -7.56 -62.46 41.58
C ASN A 7 -8.34 -61.14 41.36
N SER A 8 -7.72 -60.28 40.54
CA SER A 8 -8.29 -59.62 39.34
C SER A 8 -8.99 -58.25 39.42
N LEU A 9 -8.63 -57.45 38.39
CA LEU A 9 -9.37 -56.43 37.65
C LEU A 9 -9.11 -54.91 37.90
N GLN A 10 -8.71 -54.28 36.77
CA GLN A 10 -8.96 -52.90 36.31
C GLN A 10 -8.19 -51.77 37.02
N ILE A 11 -7.58 -50.78 36.34
CA ILE A 11 -8.13 -49.97 35.24
C ILE A 11 -7.03 -49.59 34.24
N ILE A 12 -7.32 -49.90 32.97
CA ILE A 12 -6.71 -49.38 31.75
C ILE A 12 -7.11 -47.91 31.56
N SER A 13 -6.25 -47.14 30.90
CA SER A 13 -6.57 -45.91 30.15
C SER A 13 -6.17 -44.59 30.82
N CYS A 14 -4.95 -44.14 30.51
CA CYS A 14 -4.58 -42.73 30.60
C CYS A 14 -3.61 -42.40 29.46
N LEU A 15 -4.07 -42.54 28.20
CA LEU A 15 -3.40 -41.99 27.03
C LEU A 15 -4.47 -41.59 26.01
N ALA A 16 -5.32 -40.64 26.43
CA ALA A 16 -6.08 -39.85 25.48
C ALA A 16 -5.10 -38.91 24.75
N PHE A 17 -4.59 -39.37 23.61
CA PHE A 17 -4.05 -38.49 22.58
C PHE A 17 -5.23 -37.63 22.07
N VAL A 18 -5.46 -36.49 22.73
CA VAL A 18 -6.28 -35.42 22.16
C VAL A 18 -5.42 -34.80 21.06
N ALA A 19 -5.51 -35.37 19.86
CA ALA A 19 -5.12 -34.68 18.65
C ALA A 19 -6.08 -33.50 18.48
N ILE A 20 -5.72 -32.36 19.07
CA ILE A 20 -6.32 -31.08 18.71
C ILE A 20 -5.87 -30.86 17.27
N ALA A 21 -6.69 -31.30 16.32
CA ALA A 21 -6.71 -30.74 15.00
C ALA A 21 -7.14 -29.28 15.20
N THR A 22 -6.17 -28.41 15.51
CA THR A 22 -6.35 -26.98 15.35
C THR A 22 -6.58 -26.80 13.87
N SER A 23 -7.85 -26.74 13.47
CA SER A 23 -8.21 -26.10 12.22
C SER A 23 -7.52 -24.75 12.27
N SER A 24 -6.51 -24.60 11.41
CA SER A 24 -5.85 -23.35 11.14
C SER A 24 -6.89 -22.41 10.55
N ASN A 25 -7.74 -21.86 11.42
CA ASN A 25 -8.38 -20.59 11.18
C ASN A 25 -7.21 -19.62 11.13
N CYS A 26 -6.60 -19.51 9.95
CA CYS A 26 -5.62 -18.51 9.65
C CYS A 26 -6.39 -17.19 9.73
N TRP A 27 -6.36 -16.55 10.90
CA TRP A 27 -7.01 -15.27 11.09
C TRP A 27 -6.33 -14.32 10.11
N ALA A 28 -7.12 -13.78 9.17
CA ALA A 28 -6.74 -12.62 8.40
C ALA A 28 -6.15 -11.58 9.37
N GLN A 29 -4.83 -11.35 9.32
CA GLN A 29 -4.10 -10.57 10.31
C GLN A 29 -3.28 -9.46 9.63
N GLU A 30 -2.94 -8.44 10.42
CA GLU A 30 -1.94 -7.46 10.04
C GLU A 30 -0.58 -8.14 9.98
N VAL A 31 0.12 -8.05 8.86
CA VAL A 31 1.48 -8.61 8.73
C VAL A 31 2.57 -7.54 8.75
N ALA A 32 2.22 -6.28 8.48
CA ALA A 32 3.12 -5.15 8.63
C ALA A 32 2.37 -3.82 8.74
N SER A 33 2.99 -2.86 9.43
CA SER A 33 2.56 -1.46 9.47
C SER A 33 3.72 -0.53 9.14
N LEU A 34 3.40 0.57 8.44
CA LEU A 34 4.34 1.63 8.12
C LEU A 34 3.75 2.97 8.53
N ASP A 35 4.43 3.69 9.43
CA ASP A 35 4.05 5.05 9.83
C ASP A 35 5.04 6.05 9.24
N LEU A 36 4.67 6.63 8.10
CA LEU A 36 5.47 7.59 7.35
C LEU A 36 5.66 8.91 8.12
N THR A 37 4.86 9.19 9.14
CA THR A 37 5.00 10.42 9.94
C THR A 37 6.19 10.37 10.90
N LYS A 38 6.72 9.16 11.14
CA LYS A 38 7.84 8.89 12.04
C LYS A 38 9.16 8.63 11.30
N MET A 39 9.17 8.81 9.98
CA MET A 39 10.30 8.42 9.12
C MET A 39 10.83 9.62 8.34
N VAL A 40 12.16 9.65 8.19
CA VAL A 40 12.83 10.55 7.25
C VAL A 40 13.05 9.79 5.96
N MET A 41 12.31 10.16 4.92
CA MET A 41 12.32 9.43 3.66
C MET A 41 13.54 9.78 2.82
N ARG A 42 14.31 8.77 2.41
CA ARG A 42 15.50 8.90 1.57
C ARG A 42 15.15 8.56 0.14
N ARG A 43 14.59 9.54 -0.57
CA ARG A 43 14.21 9.40 -1.99
C ARG A 43 15.20 10.05 -2.96
N ASP A 44 16.12 10.85 -2.44
CA ASP A 44 17.13 11.52 -3.26
C ASP A 44 18.19 10.52 -3.72
N LEU A 45 18.21 10.28 -5.03
CA LEU A 45 19.16 9.37 -5.66
C LEU A 45 20.54 10.02 -5.79
N ARG A 46 21.60 9.24 -5.52
CA ARG A 46 22.98 9.63 -5.81
C ARG A 46 23.14 9.78 -7.31
N ARG A 47 23.85 10.82 -7.77
CA ARG A 47 24.13 11.00 -9.20
C ARG A 47 25.59 10.72 -9.51
N PRO A 48 25.89 10.19 -10.71
CA PRO A 48 27.27 10.13 -11.20
C PRO A 48 27.92 11.52 -11.21
N ALA A 49 29.24 11.57 -11.07
CA ALA A 49 29.98 12.83 -11.07
C ALA A 49 29.82 13.60 -12.40
N GLY A 50 29.49 14.89 -12.32
CA GLY A 50 29.38 15.81 -13.46
C GLY A 50 28.64 17.09 -13.08
N ILE A 51 28.63 18.08 -13.98
CA ILE A 51 28.10 19.42 -13.71
C ILE A 51 26.68 19.56 -14.30
N ARG A 52 25.77 20.14 -13.50
CA ARG A 52 24.37 20.56 -13.76
C ARG A 52 23.28 19.49 -13.63
N GLN A 53 22.15 19.87 -13.01
CA GLN A 53 20.87 19.16 -13.06
C GLN A 53 20.13 19.53 -14.36
N GLY A 54 19.61 18.53 -15.04
CA GLY A 54 18.73 18.58 -16.20
C GLY A 54 17.44 17.79 -15.93
N PRO A 55 16.53 17.74 -16.91
CA PRO A 55 15.17 17.25 -16.73
C PRO A 55 15.12 15.74 -16.43
N ALA A 56 14.08 15.34 -15.68
CA ALA A 56 13.69 13.95 -15.49
C ALA A 56 12.62 13.57 -16.53
N VAL A 57 12.76 12.41 -17.16
CA VAL A 57 11.77 11.86 -18.10
C VAL A 57 11.11 10.64 -17.47
N PHE A 58 9.78 10.61 -17.50
CA PHE A 58 8.96 9.51 -16.98
C PHE A 58 8.04 9.00 -18.08
N ALA A 59 8.00 7.69 -18.28
CA ALA A 59 7.04 7.01 -19.12
C ALA A 59 6.25 6.01 -18.26
N ASP A 60 4.94 6.21 -18.16
CA ASP A 60 4.04 5.36 -17.40
C ASP A 60 3.09 4.62 -18.35
N PHE A 61 3.11 3.29 -18.29
CA PHE A 61 2.20 2.42 -19.05
C PHE A 61 1.14 1.83 -18.13
N HIS A 62 -0.12 2.21 -18.36
CA HIS A 62 -1.26 1.71 -17.61
C HIS A 62 -1.74 0.34 -18.10
N CYS A 63 -2.30 -0.45 -17.18
CA CYS A 63 -2.88 -1.75 -17.51
C CYS A 63 -4.15 -1.60 -18.38
N ALA A 64 -3.98 -1.68 -19.70
CA ALA A 64 -5.08 -1.66 -20.66
C ALA A 64 -5.87 -2.99 -20.73
N ASN A 65 -5.26 -4.10 -20.28
CA ASN A 65 -5.85 -5.44 -20.42
C ASN A 65 -6.22 -6.08 -19.08
N THR A 66 -7.51 -6.02 -18.75
CA THR A 66 -8.09 -6.53 -17.50
C THR A 66 -8.22 -8.06 -17.44
N THR A 67 -7.88 -8.79 -18.51
CA THR A 67 -7.99 -10.27 -18.53
C THR A 67 -6.79 -10.99 -17.91
N ARG A 68 -5.65 -10.31 -17.71
CA ARG A 68 -4.44 -10.87 -17.05
C ARG A 68 -4.24 -10.28 -15.66
N LYS A 69 -5.19 -10.48 -14.76
CA LYS A 69 -5.08 -10.01 -13.36
C LYS A 69 -4.18 -10.95 -12.55
N THR A 70 -3.15 -10.41 -11.92
CA THR A 70 -2.18 -11.15 -11.09
C THR A 70 -2.60 -11.27 -9.63
N GLY A 71 -3.74 -10.68 -9.24
CA GLY A 71 -4.34 -10.84 -7.91
C GLY A 71 -5.39 -9.77 -7.62
N VAL A 72 -5.88 -9.71 -6.38
CA VAL A 72 -6.92 -8.77 -5.95
C VAL A 72 -6.51 -8.08 -4.65
N LEU A 73 -6.38 -6.76 -4.69
CA LEU A 73 -6.18 -5.94 -3.49
C LEU A 73 -7.46 -5.20 -3.12
N HIS A 74 -7.76 -5.18 -1.83
CA HIS A 74 -8.80 -4.37 -1.21
C HIS A 74 -8.13 -3.23 -0.44
N THR A 75 -8.70 -2.04 -0.54
CA THR A 75 -8.15 -0.84 0.10
C THR A 75 -9.25 -0.11 0.86
N GLU A 76 -8.93 0.32 2.07
CA GLU A 76 -9.87 1.04 2.94
C GLU A 76 -9.14 2.14 3.71
N ILE A 77 -9.85 3.23 4.01
CA ILE A 77 -9.37 4.26 4.93
C ILE A 77 -9.89 3.88 6.30
N GLU A 78 -8.97 3.64 7.24
CA GLU A 78 -9.31 3.36 8.63
C GLU A 78 -9.64 4.66 9.36
N SER A 79 -8.84 5.71 9.13
CA SER A 79 -9.07 7.00 9.76
C SER A 79 -8.50 8.17 8.97
N LEU A 80 -9.11 9.33 9.16
CA LEU A 80 -8.58 10.64 8.83
C LEU A 80 -8.56 11.47 10.12
N ASP A 81 -7.64 12.44 10.26
CA ASP A 81 -7.57 13.27 11.48
C ASP A 81 -8.75 14.23 11.64
N ARG A 82 -9.42 14.54 10.54
CA ARG A 82 -10.66 15.34 10.50
C ARG A 82 -11.49 14.99 9.28
N GLN A 83 -12.70 15.55 9.21
CA GLN A 83 -13.62 15.36 8.09
C GLN A 83 -13.64 16.55 7.13
N ARG A 84 -13.23 17.74 7.56
CA ARG A 84 -13.23 18.95 6.72
C ARG A 84 -11.81 19.42 6.44
N TYR A 85 -11.50 19.68 5.17
CA TYR A 85 -10.17 20.13 4.73
C TYR A 85 -10.27 21.30 3.74
N MET A 86 -9.27 22.17 3.80
CA MET A 86 -9.04 23.26 2.85
C MET A 86 -7.81 23.00 1.97
N ALA A 87 -7.64 23.77 0.91
CA ALA A 87 -6.40 23.73 0.15
C ALA A 87 -5.20 24.08 1.07
N GLY A 88 -4.10 23.34 0.96
CA GLY A 88 -2.90 23.54 1.77
C GLY A 88 -2.97 22.96 3.19
N ASP A 89 -4.12 22.43 3.60
CA ASP A 89 -4.26 21.73 4.87
C ASP A 89 -3.36 20.49 4.92
N TRP A 90 -2.89 20.17 6.13
CA TRP A 90 -2.30 18.87 6.39
C TRP A 90 -3.39 17.82 6.55
N LEU A 91 -3.27 16.73 5.81
CA LEU A 91 -4.07 15.53 5.93
C LEU A 91 -3.26 14.49 6.69
N ARG A 92 -3.80 13.93 7.77
CA ARG A 92 -3.27 12.69 8.34
C ARG A 92 -4.25 11.57 8.06
N PHE A 93 -3.73 10.43 7.64
CA PHE A 93 -4.53 9.29 7.24
C PHE A 93 -3.93 8.00 7.76
N GLU A 94 -4.80 7.01 7.91
CA GLU A 94 -4.46 5.60 8.09
C GLU A 94 -5.26 4.79 7.07
N ILE A 95 -4.57 3.93 6.32
CA ILE A 95 -5.16 3.08 5.30
C ILE A 95 -4.74 1.63 5.49
N THR A 96 -5.60 0.72 5.04
CA THR A 96 -5.29 -0.71 4.95
C THR A 96 -5.26 -1.18 3.51
N ILE A 97 -4.33 -2.09 3.23
CA ILE A 97 -4.21 -2.76 1.95
C ILE A 97 -4.23 -4.27 2.23
N LYS A 98 -5.29 -4.94 1.78
CA LYS A 98 -5.56 -6.34 2.06
C LYS A 98 -5.56 -7.16 0.78
N ASN A 99 -4.95 -8.34 0.82
CA ASN A 99 -5.14 -9.32 -0.25
C ASN A 99 -6.48 -10.04 -0.05
N VAL A 100 -7.43 -9.82 -0.96
CA VAL A 100 -8.74 -10.51 -0.96
C VAL A 100 -8.85 -11.52 -2.10
N GLY A 101 -7.75 -11.73 -2.84
CA GLY A 101 -7.64 -12.77 -3.85
C GLY A 101 -7.34 -14.14 -3.25
N SER A 102 -7.15 -15.12 -4.12
CA SER A 102 -6.85 -16.51 -3.74
C SER A 102 -5.36 -16.87 -3.79
N ILE A 103 -4.50 -15.95 -4.24
CA ILE A 103 -3.05 -16.18 -4.39
C ILE A 103 -2.26 -15.15 -3.57
N PRO A 104 -1.14 -15.54 -2.95
CA PRO A 104 -0.25 -14.59 -2.27
C PRO A 104 0.24 -13.50 -3.22
N LEU A 105 0.31 -12.27 -2.71
CA LEU A 105 0.77 -11.09 -3.43
C LEU A 105 1.97 -10.49 -2.73
N ARG A 106 3.05 -10.24 -3.47
CA ARG A 106 4.24 -9.59 -2.94
C ARG A 106 4.25 -8.13 -3.39
N ILE A 107 4.32 -7.20 -2.44
CA ILE A 107 4.20 -5.77 -2.70
C ILE A 107 5.39 -4.98 -2.12
N PRO A 108 5.79 -3.88 -2.78
CA PRO A 108 6.73 -2.90 -2.23
C PRO A 108 6.28 -2.32 -0.89
N PHE A 109 7.19 -2.21 0.07
CA PHE A 109 6.85 -1.75 1.43
C PHE A 109 7.94 -0.91 2.14
N SER A 110 8.93 -0.40 1.40
CA SER A 110 9.91 0.57 1.92
C SER A 110 9.62 1.99 1.45
N PRO A 111 9.77 3.04 2.28
CA PRO A 111 9.65 4.43 1.82
C PRO A 111 10.90 4.96 1.10
N ASP A 112 12.01 4.23 1.15
CA ASP A 112 13.36 4.72 0.79
C ASP A 112 13.80 4.18 -0.57
N LEU A 113 13.54 4.95 -1.64
CA LEU A 113 14.00 4.59 -2.99
C LEU A 113 15.53 4.59 -3.11
N ALA A 114 16.23 5.47 -2.38
CA ALA A 114 17.68 5.58 -2.47
C ALA A 114 18.42 4.33 -1.97
N ASP A 115 17.78 3.52 -1.13
CA ASP A 115 18.33 2.26 -0.65
C ASP A 115 18.36 1.16 -1.72
N LEU A 116 17.56 1.31 -2.78
CA LEU A 116 17.53 0.39 -3.91
C LEU A 116 18.57 0.74 -4.97
N GLN A 117 19.27 1.85 -4.78
CA GLN A 117 20.26 2.31 -5.74
C GLN A 117 21.58 1.56 -5.57
N PRO A 118 22.15 0.98 -6.63
CA PRO A 118 23.44 0.28 -6.60
C PRO A 118 24.57 1.23 -6.18
N GLU A 119 25.65 0.67 -5.65
CA GLU A 119 26.82 1.43 -5.19
C GLU A 119 27.36 2.37 -6.30
N ASP A 120 27.47 1.87 -7.52
CA ASP A 120 27.73 2.71 -8.70
C ASP A 120 26.46 3.44 -9.14
N ALA A 121 26.42 4.76 -8.93
CA ALA A 121 25.28 5.60 -9.30
C ALA A 121 25.04 5.69 -10.82
N ALA A 122 26.00 5.28 -11.67
CA ALA A 122 25.83 5.23 -13.12
C ALA A 122 25.12 3.95 -13.59
N GLN A 123 25.06 2.93 -12.73
CA GLN A 123 24.41 1.67 -13.05
C GLN A 123 22.89 1.86 -13.02
N LYS A 124 22.22 1.33 -14.05
CA LYS A 124 20.76 1.21 -14.06
C LYS A 124 20.30 0.26 -12.96
N PHE A 125 19.13 0.52 -12.40
CA PHE A 125 18.56 -0.36 -11.39
C PHE A 125 17.05 -0.50 -11.56
N ALA A 126 16.58 -1.72 -11.29
CA ALA A 126 15.18 -2.09 -11.39
C ALA A 126 14.58 -2.23 -9.99
N TYR A 127 13.34 -1.78 -9.83
CA TYR A 127 12.60 -1.89 -8.59
C TYR A 127 11.10 -2.02 -8.90
N SER A 128 10.32 -2.36 -7.88
CA SER A 128 8.87 -2.25 -7.90
C SER A 128 8.43 -1.06 -7.04
N ALA A 129 7.37 -0.38 -7.45
CA ALA A 129 6.77 0.73 -6.70
C ALA A 129 5.30 0.48 -6.43
N LEU A 130 4.88 0.59 -5.17
CA LEU A 130 3.48 0.65 -4.77
C LEU A 130 3.10 2.13 -4.63
N GLN A 131 2.27 2.61 -5.54
CA GLN A 131 1.63 3.90 -5.40
C GLN A 131 0.30 3.72 -4.65
N VAL A 132 0.05 4.57 -3.66
CA VAL A 132 -1.26 4.69 -3.01
C VAL A 132 -1.76 6.11 -3.19
N SER A 133 -2.82 6.26 -3.99
CA SER A 133 -3.47 7.53 -4.27
C SER A 133 -4.73 7.64 -3.41
N LEU A 134 -4.82 8.69 -2.61
CA LEU A 134 -6.03 9.05 -1.87
C LEU A 134 -6.77 10.12 -2.66
N TRP A 135 -8.06 9.94 -2.92
CA TRP A 135 -8.85 10.87 -3.72
C TRP A 135 -10.25 11.08 -3.13
N ALA A 136 -10.81 12.27 -3.31
CA ALA A 136 -12.20 12.58 -3.02
C ALA A 136 -13.06 12.44 -4.29
N ALA A 137 -14.25 11.87 -4.16
CA ALA A 137 -15.20 11.61 -5.24
C ALA A 137 -16.37 12.60 -5.20
N ALA A 138 -16.77 13.12 -6.35
CA ALA A 138 -17.94 13.99 -6.47
C ALA A 138 -19.25 13.18 -6.59
N GLY A 139 -19.56 12.30 -5.63
CA GLY A 139 -20.76 11.45 -5.68
C GLY A 139 -20.87 10.62 -6.98
N ASN A 140 -21.88 10.91 -7.80
CA ASN A 140 -22.10 10.26 -9.11
C ASN A 140 -21.33 10.91 -10.27
N ASP A 141 -20.70 12.05 -10.03
CA ASP A 141 -19.91 12.76 -11.03
C ASP A 141 -18.53 12.09 -11.18
N PRO A 142 -18.00 11.91 -12.42
CA PRO A 142 -16.71 11.28 -12.65
C PRO A 142 -15.51 12.09 -12.11
N HIS A 143 -15.69 13.36 -11.75
CA HIS A 143 -14.65 14.23 -11.21
C HIS A 143 -14.13 13.69 -9.87
N LYS A 144 -12.80 13.73 -9.74
CA LYS A 144 -12.06 13.31 -8.55
C LYS A 144 -10.98 14.31 -8.26
N VAL A 145 -10.72 14.53 -6.98
CA VAL A 145 -9.64 15.39 -6.52
C VAL A 145 -8.62 14.55 -5.76
N GLY A 146 -7.35 14.63 -6.16
CA GLY A 146 -6.26 13.99 -5.44
C GLY A 146 -6.03 14.68 -4.10
N LEU A 147 -6.00 13.90 -3.02
CA LEU A 147 -5.74 14.38 -1.66
C LEU A 147 -4.28 14.12 -1.26
N ASN A 148 -3.74 12.95 -1.64
CA ASN A 148 -2.36 12.57 -1.38
C ASN A 148 -1.92 11.44 -2.32
N ILE A 149 -0.61 11.31 -2.52
CA ILE A 149 0.02 10.16 -3.17
C ILE A 149 1.19 9.68 -2.27
N VAL A 150 1.10 8.44 -1.79
CA VAL A 150 2.21 7.71 -1.19
C VAL A 150 2.89 6.86 -2.25
N ARG A 151 4.22 6.77 -2.22
CA ARG A 151 4.97 5.77 -2.98
C ARG A 151 5.87 4.98 -2.04
N LEU A 152 5.72 3.66 -2.08
CA LEU A 152 6.62 2.71 -1.45
C LEU A 152 7.37 1.94 -2.54
N TYR A 153 8.54 1.43 -2.20
CA TYR A 153 9.51 0.86 -3.11
C TYR A 153 10.00 -0.47 -2.55
N GLY A 154 10.47 -1.34 -3.45
CA GLY A 154 11.14 -2.56 -3.07
C GLY A 154 11.67 -3.34 -4.26
N ALA A 155 12.61 -4.23 -3.99
CA ALA A 155 13.24 -5.09 -4.98
C ALA A 155 13.48 -6.47 -4.38
N GLU A 156 13.47 -7.53 -5.21
CA GLU A 156 13.55 -8.91 -4.72
C GLU A 156 14.92 -9.26 -4.11
N ASP A 157 15.96 -8.56 -4.54
CA ASP A 157 17.33 -8.66 -4.05
C ASP A 157 17.62 -7.76 -2.84
N HIS A 158 16.64 -6.96 -2.39
CA HIS A 158 16.78 -6.06 -1.24
C HIS A 158 15.92 -6.53 -0.06
N ALA A 159 16.58 -7.03 0.99
CA ALA A 159 15.92 -7.50 2.19
C ALA A 159 15.05 -6.42 2.84
N ASN A 160 13.89 -6.82 3.40
CA ASN A 160 12.96 -5.95 4.12
C ASN A 160 12.32 -4.81 3.29
N THR A 161 12.43 -4.84 1.96
CA THR A 161 11.78 -3.84 1.09
C THR A 161 10.49 -4.35 0.45
N MET A 162 10.23 -5.65 0.55
CA MET A 162 9.05 -6.32 0.02
C MET A 162 8.31 -7.04 1.15
N VAL A 163 6.99 -7.01 1.13
CA VAL A 163 6.13 -7.78 2.02
C VAL A 163 5.25 -8.73 1.20
N THR A 164 5.08 -9.96 1.69
CA THR A 164 4.12 -10.92 1.11
C THR A 164 2.81 -10.84 1.88
N LEU A 165 1.72 -10.62 1.17
CA LEU A 165 0.35 -10.70 1.64
C LEU A 165 -0.28 -12.02 1.16
N SER A 166 -0.43 -12.99 2.05
CA SER A 166 -1.26 -14.17 1.79
C SER A 166 -2.75 -13.78 1.71
N PRO A 167 -3.62 -14.63 1.13
CA PRO A 167 -5.06 -14.38 1.15
C PRO A 167 -5.58 -14.05 2.56
N GLY A 168 -6.24 -12.90 2.69
CA GLY A 168 -6.76 -12.38 3.96
C GLY A 168 -5.78 -11.51 4.76
N GLU A 169 -4.47 -11.59 4.50
CA GLU A 169 -3.48 -10.76 5.18
C GLU A 169 -3.52 -9.32 4.66
N TRP A 170 -3.11 -8.38 5.52
CA TRP A 170 -3.13 -6.97 5.21
C TRP A 170 -1.95 -6.22 5.81
N VAL A 171 -1.65 -5.07 5.20
CA VAL A 171 -0.70 -4.09 5.72
C VAL A 171 -1.39 -2.76 6.03
N ARG A 172 -0.82 -2.02 6.97
CA ARG A 172 -1.26 -0.67 7.33
C ARG A 172 -0.27 0.38 6.87
N ILE A 173 -0.77 1.50 6.36
CA ILE A 173 0.06 2.67 6.07
C ILE A 173 -0.59 3.88 6.73
N ALA A 174 0.17 4.54 7.61
CA ALA A 174 -0.17 5.84 8.17
C ALA A 174 0.74 6.91 7.56
N GLY A 175 0.19 8.08 7.30
CA GLY A 175 0.95 9.15 6.67
C GLY A 175 0.37 10.53 6.92
N ARG A 176 1.16 11.53 6.47
CA ARG A 176 0.78 12.93 6.54
C ARG A 176 1.30 13.66 5.31
N ASP A 177 0.44 14.43 4.67
CA ASP A 177 0.84 15.27 3.54
C ASP A 177 -0.03 16.53 3.44
N LYS A 178 0.40 17.52 2.65
CA LYS A 178 -0.41 18.69 2.34
C LYS A 178 -1.34 18.38 1.17
N ILE A 179 -2.61 18.72 1.33
CA ILE A 179 -3.58 18.64 0.26
C ILE A 179 -3.33 19.77 -0.74
N HIS A 180 -3.31 19.44 -2.02
CA HIS A 180 -3.27 20.42 -3.11
C HIS A 180 -4.43 20.16 -4.05
N PHE A 181 -5.29 21.16 -4.23
CA PHE A 181 -6.36 21.11 -5.22
C PHE A 181 -5.88 21.84 -6.48
N PRO A 182 -6.18 21.31 -7.68
CA PRO A 182 -6.03 22.10 -8.89
C PRO A 182 -6.91 23.35 -8.77
N PRO A 183 -6.41 24.54 -9.13
CA PRO A 183 -7.18 25.79 -9.04
C PRO A 183 -8.16 25.96 -10.21
N ASP A 184 -8.63 24.87 -10.82
CA ASP A 184 -9.56 24.95 -11.94
C ASP A 184 -10.98 25.26 -11.44
N GLN A 185 -11.72 26.06 -12.22
CA GLN A 185 -13.04 26.56 -11.83
C GLN A 185 -14.04 25.44 -11.56
N THR A 186 -13.98 24.35 -12.34
CA THR A 186 -14.89 23.20 -12.16
C THR A 186 -14.69 22.54 -10.80
N THR A 187 -13.43 22.31 -10.40
CA THR A 187 -13.11 21.78 -9.07
C THR A 187 -13.61 22.71 -7.97
N VAL A 188 -13.43 24.02 -8.10
CA VAL A 188 -13.90 25.01 -7.11
C VAL A 188 -15.42 25.01 -7.00
N ASP A 189 -16.14 25.00 -8.12
CA ASP A 189 -17.61 24.97 -8.15
C ASP A 189 -18.16 23.70 -7.49
N LEU A 190 -17.53 22.55 -7.75
CA LEU A 190 -17.88 21.27 -7.12
C LEU A 190 -17.59 21.25 -5.62
N ILE A 191 -16.50 21.90 -5.18
CA ILE A 191 -16.20 22.07 -3.75
C ILE A 191 -17.27 22.94 -3.07
N HIS A 192 -17.63 24.08 -3.67
CA HIS A 192 -18.69 24.96 -3.15
C HIS A 192 -20.06 24.27 -3.10
N ALA A 193 -20.35 23.41 -4.07
CA ALA A 193 -21.56 22.59 -4.11
C ALA A 193 -21.56 21.45 -3.07
N GLY A 194 -20.44 21.21 -2.38
CA GLY A 194 -20.28 20.09 -1.44
C GLY A 194 -20.30 18.73 -2.13
N ALA A 195 -19.92 18.67 -3.41
CA ALA A 195 -20.02 17.44 -4.21
C ALA A 195 -19.04 16.35 -3.72
N PHE A 196 -17.88 16.75 -3.19
CA PHE A 196 -16.85 15.86 -2.68
C PHE A 196 -17.15 15.41 -1.25
N ASP A 197 -17.96 14.36 -1.11
CA ASP A 197 -18.48 13.87 0.18
C ASP A 197 -17.82 12.56 0.67
N ARG A 198 -17.07 11.88 -0.22
CA ARG A 198 -16.41 10.60 0.06
C ARG A 198 -14.96 10.57 -0.41
N ALA A 199 -14.08 10.08 0.44
CA ALA A 199 -12.70 9.76 0.12
C ALA A 199 -12.49 8.25 -0.07
N TYR A 200 -11.56 7.90 -0.96
CA TYR A 200 -11.19 6.53 -1.26
C TYR A 200 -9.68 6.40 -1.47
N PRO A 201 -9.06 5.33 -0.97
CA PRO A 201 -7.73 4.94 -1.39
C PRO A 201 -7.82 4.16 -2.71
N GLN A 202 -6.76 4.25 -3.50
CA GLN A 202 -6.54 3.43 -4.68
C GLN A 202 -5.06 3.10 -4.76
N VAL A 203 -4.73 1.85 -5.07
CA VAL A 203 -3.33 1.45 -5.25
C VAL A 203 -2.93 1.33 -6.71
N ALA A 204 -1.65 1.27 -7.01
CA ALA A 204 -1.15 0.79 -8.28
C ALA A 204 0.24 0.22 -8.00
N VAL A 205 0.58 -0.90 -8.63
CA VAL A 205 1.91 -1.49 -8.48
C VAL A 205 2.61 -1.40 -9.82
N TYR A 206 3.82 -0.88 -9.83
CA TYR A 206 4.63 -0.71 -11.01
C TYR A 206 5.90 -1.54 -10.89
N ARG A 207 6.40 -2.03 -12.03
CA ARG A 207 7.81 -2.38 -12.19
C ARG A 207 8.48 -1.22 -12.92
N SER A 208 9.58 -0.75 -12.39
CA SER A 208 10.29 0.40 -12.91
C SER A 208 11.76 0.07 -13.12
N GLU A 209 12.35 0.59 -14.19
CA GLU A 209 13.79 0.66 -14.37
C GLU A 209 14.20 2.13 -14.40
N THR A 210 15.20 2.50 -13.59
CA THR A 210 15.74 3.86 -13.56
C THR A 210 17.19 3.88 -14.03
N SER A 211 17.49 4.87 -14.86
CA SER A 211 18.84 5.22 -15.29
C SER A 211 19.13 6.66 -14.89
N LEU A 212 20.34 6.90 -14.40
CA LEU A 212 20.81 8.22 -13.99
C LEU A 212 22.05 8.57 -14.79
N THR A 213 22.09 9.80 -15.27
CA THR A 213 23.31 10.44 -15.76
C THR A 213 23.66 11.57 -14.77
N PRO A 214 24.82 12.22 -14.89
CA PRO A 214 25.10 13.40 -14.05
C PRO A 214 24.00 14.45 -14.15
N THR A 215 23.39 14.58 -15.34
CA THR A 215 22.45 15.65 -15.64
C THR A 215 20.99 15.20 -15.67
N SER A 216 20.66 13.99 -16.07
CA SER A 216 19.26 13.56 -16.28
C SER A 216 18.94 12.26 -15.55
N SER A 217 17.65 12.01 -15.39
CA SER A 217 17.12 10.70 -15.01
C SER A 217 16.07 10.27 -16.01
N ALA A 218 16.04 8.97 -16.32
CA ALA A 218 14.95 8.37 -17.08
C ALA A 218 14.43 7.16 -16.31
N THR A 219 13.12 7.13 -16.10
CA THR A 219 12.41 6.02 -15.46
C THR A 219 11.34 5.50 -16.40
N ASP A 220 11.41 4.21 -16.69
CA ASP A 220 10.41 3.48 -17.45
C ASP A 220 9.59 2.61 -16.50
N SER A 221 8.27 2.82 -16.44
CA SER A 221 7.37 2.19 -15.48
C SER A 221 6.22 1.44 -16.16
N HIS A 222 6.06 0.18 -15.79
CA HIS A 222 5.00 -0.71 -16.27
C HIS A 222 4.10 -1.12 -15.12
N GLU A 223 2.81 -0.78 -15.20
CA GLU A 223 1.83 -1.20 -14.21
C GLU A 223 1.64 -2.73 -14.24
N ILE A 224 1.66 -3.35 -13.07
CA ILE A 224 1.27 -4.75 -12.85
C ILE A 224 -0.25 -4.79 -12.68
N CYS A 225 -0.91 -5.62 -13.48
CA CYS A 225 -2.37 -5.65 -13.50
C CYS A 225 -2.92 -6.37 -12.26
N ILE A 226 -3.19 -5.60 -11.20
CA ILE A 226 -3.84 -6.06 -9.99
C ILE A 226 -5.29 -5.59 -10.01
N GLN A 227 -6.24 -6.50 -9.79
CA GLN A 227 -7.63 -6.10 -9.62
C GLN A 227 -7.77 -5.33 -8.32
N GLN A 228 -8.45 -4.20 -8.39
CA GLN A 228 -8.69 -3.37 -7.24
C GLN A 228 -10.13 -3.48 -6.79
N THR A 229 -10.28 -3.59 -5.47
CA THR A 229 -11.55 -3.40 -4.79
C THR A 229 -11.34 -2.34 -3.71
N ARG A 230 -12.42 -1.66 -3.33
CA ARG A 230 -12.39 -0.58 -2.35
C ARG A 230 -13.44 -0.81 -1.29
N GLY A 231 -13.14 -0.38 -0.08
CA GLY A 231 -14.07 -0.35 1.04
C GLY A 231 -15.16 0.70 0.84
N LYS A 232 -15.89 0.98 1.92
CA LYS A 232 -16.88 2.07 1.90
C LYS A 232 -16.14 3.41 1.80
N GLY A 233 -16.75 4.37 1.12
CA GLY A 233 -16.18 5.72 1.03
C GLY A 233 -16.15 6.39 2.39
N PHE A 234 -14.99 6.91 2.77
CA PHE A 234 -14.81 7.60 4.05
C PHE A 234 -15.42 9.00 3.97
N PRO A 235 -16.30 9.42 4.90
CA PRO A 235 -16.91 10.75 4.86
C PRO A 235 -15.86 11.87 4.90
N ILE A 236 -15.96 12.83 3.98
CA ILE A 236 -15.08 14.00 3.92
C ILE A 236 -15.87 15.21 3.41
N THR A 237 -15.34 16.41 3.62
CA THR A 237 -15.83 17.67 3.05
C THR A 237 -14.63 18.51 2.67
N LEU A 238 -14.60 18.98 1.43
CA LEU A 238 -13.59 19.92 0.96
C LEU A 238 -14.12 21.35 1.05
N ALA A 239 -13.21 22.31 1.22
CA ALA A 239 -13.53 23.72 1.26
C ALA A 239 -12.42 24.55 0.60
N THR A 240 -12.79 25.72 0.12
CA THR A 240 -11.91 26.76 -0.44
C THR A 240 -11.96 27.99 0.48
N GLU A 241 -10.96 28.87 0.39
CA GLU A 241 -11.06 30.21 0.99
C GLU A 241 -12.18 30.98 0.26
N GLN A 242 -13.01 31.69 1.04
CA GLN A 242 -14.13 32.50 0.53
C GLN A 242 -13.64 33.75 -0.21
#